data_AF-A0A6M4PD47-F1
#
_entry.id   AF-A0A6M4PD47-F1
#
_cell.length_a   1.000
_cell.length_b   1.000
_cell.length_c   1.000
_cell.angle_alpha   90.00
_cell.angle_beta   90.00
_cell.angle_gamma   90.00
#
_symmetry.space_group_name_H-M   'P 1'
#
loop_
_entity.id
_entity.type
_entity.pdbx_description
1 polymer ?
#
loop_
_entity_poly.entity_id
_entity_poly.type
_entity_poly.pdbx_seq_one_letter_code
_entity_poly.pdbx_strand_id
1 'polypeptide(L)'
;MLDAVVVGAGPNGLTAAVELARRGFSVALFEAKPTVGGGARTEELTLPGFRHDPCSAAHPLGINSPAFRALPLDRYGLEWLDAPLPMAHPFPDGTAAVLSRSVAQTAASFGPRDAGTYRRLVEPLLAHWDTLVRDFMSLPLTALPRDPVTLARFGLAGLPPSTWLMRRFKDERFKTLFAGLVGHVMAPLGGVATSAIGLVFALSAHARGWPVPRGGSQAISDALAAYLTDLGGAVHTDYEVKRLDDLPPARAYVFDTSPSALARIAGFGDHYAGYRYGPGVFKIDYALDGPVPWTAPEARTAGTVQIGASHTEIGTALRAVSREGRAPDRPFMITVQPSLVDPTRAPEGKHVFWAYGHVPNGWSGDLTDAMERQLERYAPGFRDRVLARATAGPAEMAARNANYVGGDIACGAASGLQLLLRPKPTLFPYHTPHPAVFICSSATPPGPGVHGMSGHNAAKAVWRRLRQT
;
A
#
# COMPACT_ATOMS: atom_id res chain seq x y z
N MET A 1 22.45 23.06 -15.66
CA MET A 1 21.03 22.73 -15.94
C MET A 1 20.86 21.26 -15.59
N LEU A 2 19.83 20.90 -14.81
CA LEU A 2 19.59 19.50 -14.43
C LEU A 2 18.88 18.74 -15.55
N ASP A 3 19.05 17.42 -15.59
CA ASP A 3 18.27 16.58 -16.50
C ASP A 3 16.87 16.33 -15.95
N ALA A 4 16.75 16.06 -14.65
CA ALA A 4 15.46 15.87 -14.01
C ALA A 4 15.40 16.47 -12.60
N VAL A 5 14.24 17.04 -12.28
CA VAL A 5 13.86 17.42 -10.92
C VAL A 5 12.69 16.56 -10.48
N VAL A 6 12.76 15.98 -9.29
CA VAL A 6 11.68 15.18 -8.70
C VAL A 6 11.07 15.94 -7.52
N VAL A 7 9.74 16.01 -7.48
CA VAL A 7 8.98 16.69 -6.41
C VAL A 7 8.23 15.65 -5.59
N GLY A 8 8.61 15.51 -4.31
CA GLY A 8 8.11 14.52 -3.36
C GLY A 8 9.09 13.35 -3.14
N ALA A 9 9.49 13.12 -1.89
CA ALA A 9 10.34 12.00 -1.48
C ALA A 9 9.53 10.79 -0.98
N GLY A 10 8.40 10.50 -1.62
CA GLY A 10 7.72 9.22 -1.42
C GLY A 10 8.49 8.07 -2.09
N PRO A 11 8.11 6.81 -1.83
CA PRO A 11 8.77 5.66 -2.43
C PRO A 11 8.80 5.69 -3.96
N ASN A 12 7.79 6.29 -4.60
CA ASN A 12 7.77 6.41 -6.05
C ASN A 12 8.70 7.54 -6.54
N GLY A 13 8.69 8.71 -5.93
CA GLY A 13 9.60 9.80 -6.27
C GLY A 13 11.06 9.41 -6.11
N LEU A 14 11.40 8.81 -4.97
CA LEU A 14 12.74 8.26 -4.73
C LEU A 14 13.12 7.20 -5.78
N THR A 15 12.21 6.29 -6.12
CA THR A 15 12.47 5.30 -7.19
C THR A 15 12.70 5.96 -8.54
N ALA A 16 11.89 6.96 -8.90
CA ALA A 16 12.06 7.69 -10.16
C ALA A 16 13.42 8.38 -10.24
N ALA A 17 13.83 9.04 -9.14
CA ALA A 17 15.11 9.71 -9.03
C ALA A 17 16.28 8.71 -9.19
N VAL A 18 16.25 7.60 -8.45
CA VAL A 18 17.26 6.53 -8.54
C VAL A 18 17.33 5.96 -9.95
N GLU A 19 16.20 5.63 -10.57
CA GLU A 19 16.17 5.05 -11.92
C GLU A 19 16.75 6.01 -12.98
N LEU A 20 16.55 7.32 -12.83
CA LEU A 20 17.14 8.33 -13.71
C LEU A 20 18.64 8.50 -13.43
N ALA A 21 19.05 8.61 -12.16
CA ALA A 21 20.45 8.75 -11.77
C ALA A 21 21.30 7.54 -12.20
N ARG A 22 20.78 6.31 -12.06
CA ARG A 22 21.43 5.07 -12.57
C ARG A 22 21.69 5.07 -14.07
N ARG A 23 20.99 5.91 -14.83
CA ARG A 23 21.16 6.08 -16.28
C ARG A 23 22.08 7.25 -16.63
N GLY A 24 22.74 7.85 -15.65
CA GLY A 24 23.69 8.94 -15.81
C GLY A 24 23.05 10.32 -15.92
N PHE A 25 21.76 10.48 -15.60
CA PHE A 25 21.11 11.78 -15.56
C PHE A 25 21.42 12.52 -14.26
N SER A 26 21.61 13.83 -14.35
CA SER A 26 21.70 14.71 -13.17
C SER A 26 20.31 14.93 -12.56
N VAL A 27 20.14 14.54 -11.30
CA VAL A 27 18.84 14.54 -10.61
C VAL A 27 18.91 15.30 -9.29
N ALA A 28 17.92 16.16 -9.05
CA ALA A 28 17.65 16.74 -7.73
C ALA A 28 16.22 16.39 -7.30
N LEU A 29 16.05 16.01 -6.04
CA LEU A 29 14.77 15.66 -5.45
C LEU A 29 14.43 16.66 -4.33
N PHE A 30 13.18 17.12 -4.29
CA PHE A 30 12.69 18.09 -3.29
C PHE A 30 11.56 17.49 -2.45
N GLU A 31 11.65 17.65 -1.14
CA GLU A 31 10.71 17.15 -0.14
C GLU A 31 10.30 18.29 0.81
N ALA A 32 8.99 18.41 1.05
CA ALA A 32 8.44 19.46 1.88
C ALA A 32 8.70 19.24 3.38
N LYS A 33 8.83 17.98 3.83
CA LYS A 33 9.08 17.63 5.23
C LYS A 33 10.58 17.56 5.56
N PRO A 34 10.96 17.52 6.85
CA PRO A 34 12.36 17.44 7.27
C PRO A 34 13.08 16.13 6.92
N THR A 35 12.33 15.07 6.62
CA THR A 35 12.88 13.76 6.24
C THR A 35 12.17 13.22 5.01
N VAL A 36 12.80 12.30 4.29
CA VAL A 36 12.16 11.55 3.20
C VAL A 36 11.17 10.51 3.74
N GLY A 37 10.27 9.99 2.90
CA GLY A 37 9.48 8.81 3.28
C GLY A 37 8.07 8.78 2.72
N GLY A 38 7.41 9.94 2.60
CA GLY A 38 5.99 9.99 2.25
C GLY A 38 5.15 9.07 3.16
N GLY A 39 4.55 8.03 2.57
CA GLY A 39 3.78 7.00 3.30
C GLY A 39 4.57 5.85 3.92
N ALA A 40 5.88 5.80 3.68
CA ALA A 40 6.79 4.82 4.24
C ALA A 40 7.72 5.48 5.27
N ARG A 41 7.12 6.14 6.25
CA ARG A 41 7.81 6.77 7.39
C ARG A 41 7.71 5.90 8.64
N THR A 42 8.60 6.17 9.58
CA THR A 42 8.57 5.63 10.94
C THR A 42 8.83 6.75 11.93
N GLU A 43 8.01 6.84 12.98
CA GLU A 43 8.03 7.93 13.97
C GLU A 43 7.73 7.40 15.39
N GLU A 44 8.21 8.08 16.43
CA GLU A 44 7.79 7.83 17.81
C GLU A 44 6.49 8.59 18.11
N LEU A 45 5.35 7.97 17.78
CA LEU A 45 4.03 8.60 17.87
C LEU A 45 3.41 8.57 19.28
N THR A 46 3.83 7.66 20.16
CA THR A 46 3.20 7.46 21.47
C THR A 46 4.14 7.77 22.64
N LEU A 47 4.98 6.81 23.02
CA LEU A 47 5.94 6.91 24.12
C LEU A 47 7.35 6.80 23.56
N PRO A 48 8.37 7.39 24.24
CA PRO A 48 9.77 7.24 23.83
C PRO A 48 10.17 5.77 23.68
N GLY A 49 10.90 5.44 22.60
CA GLY A 49 11.32 4.08 22.28
C GLY A 49 10.25 3.22 21.59
N PHE A 50 9.02 3.70 21.42
CA PHE A 50 7.97 3.01 20.63
C PHE A 50 7.87 3.62 19.24
N ARG A 51 8.36 2.88 18.24
CA ARG A 51 8.42 3.31 16.84
C ARG A 51 7.24 2.75 16.06
N HIS A 52 6.48 3.65 15.45
CA HIS A 52 5.26 3.35 14.69
C HIS A 52 5.44 3.74 13.24
N ASP A 53 4.73 3.06 12.34
CA ASP A 53 4.67 3.47 10.94
C ASP A 53 3.35 4.23 10.72
N PRO A 54 3.35 5.56 10.53
CA PRO A 54 2.11 6.35 10.48
C PRO A 54 1.16 5.98 9.32
N CYS A 55 1.63 5.24 8.30
CA CYS A 55 0.80 4.79 7.19
C CYS A 55 1.05 3.31 6.85
N SER A 56 2.00 3.00 5.97
CA SER A 56 2.28 1.62 5.55
C SER A 56 3.28 0.96 6.49
N ALA A 57 3.07 -0.30 6.90
CA ALA A 57 3.96 -1.04 7.81
C ALA A 57 4.40 -2.41 7.27
N ALA A 58 3.46 -3.20 6.75
CA ALA A 58 3.77 -4.46 6.05
C ALA A 58 3.83 -4.20 4.54
N HIS A 59 4.80 -4.82 3.84
CA HIS A 59 5.14 -4.46 2.46
C HIS A 59 5.11 -5.67 1.49
N PRO A 60 3.96 -6.32 1.30
CA PRO A 60 3.85 -7.44 0.37
C PRO A 60 4.20 -7.05 -1.07
N LEU A 61 3.80 -5.86 -1.50
CA LEU A 61 4.12 -5.35 -2.84
C LEU A 61 5.54 -4.78 -2.92
N GLY A 62 6.14 -4.39 -1.79
CA GLY A 62 7.51 -3.89 -1.73
C GLY A 62 8.52 -5.00 -1.99
N ILE A 63 8.50 -6.08 -1.20
CA ILE A 63 9.42 -7.22 -1.41
C ILE A 63 9.21 -7.93 -2.76
N ASN A 64 7.98 -7.89 -3.29
CA ASN A 64 7.67 -8.46 -4.60
C ASN A 64 7.88 -7.49 -5.77
N SER A 65 8.25 -6.22 -5.51
CA SER A 65 8.35 -5.20 -6.55
C SER A 65 9.50 -5.50 -7.52
N PRO A 66 9.24 -5.58 -8.84
CA PRO A 66 10.29 -5.63 -9.84
C PRO A 66 11.24 -4.44 -9.79
N ALA A 67 10.76 -3.25 -9.39
CA ALA A 67 11.59 -2.05 -9.27
C ALA A 67 12.57 -2.19 -8.11
N PHE A 68 12.09 -2.46 -6.90
CA PHE A 68 12.97 -2.59 -5.73
C PHE A 68 13.94 -3.75 -5.84
N ARG A 69 13.51 -4.89 -6.39
CA ARG A 69 14.39 -6.06 -6.59
C ARG A 69 15.49 -5.84 -7.63
N ALA A 70 15.36 -4.82 -8.49
CA ALA A 70 16.39 -4.45 -9.45
C ALA A 70 17.41 -3.44 -8.86
N LEU A 71 17.25 -3.04 -7.60
CA LEU A 71 18.08 -2.10 -6.87
C LEU A 71 18.82 -2.83 -5.73
N PRO A 72 20.08 -2.50 -5.46
CA PRO A 72 20.87 -3.13 -4.39
C PRO A 72 20.55 -2.51 -3.02
N LEU A 73 19.27 -2.44 -2.63
CA LEU A 73 18.83 -1.72 -1.42
C LEU A 73 19.33 -2.37 -0.12
N ASP A 74 19.64 -3.66 -0.15
CA ASP A 74 20.27 -4.40 0.95
C ASP A 74 21.63 -3.82 1.32
N ARG A 75 22.42 -3.35 0.33
CA ARG A 75 23.70 -2.67 0.56
C ARG A 75 23.55 -1.33 1.28
N TYR A 76 22.35 -0.76 1.26
CA TYR A 76 21.98 0.49 1.91
C TYR A 76 21.13 0.24 3.17
N GLY A 77 21.18 -0.96 3.74
CA GLY A 77 20.61 -1.29 5.05
C GLY A 77 19.16 -1.78 5.03
N LEU A 78 18.53 -1.96 3.86
CA LEU A 78 17.18 -2.52 3.80
C LEU A 78 17.21 -4.04 4.06
N GLU A 79 16.69 -4.44 5.23
CA GLU A 79 16.47 -5.83 5.61
C GLU A 79 14.98 -6.09 5.82
N TRP A 80 14.46 -7.16 5.21
CA TRP A 80 13.08 -7.61 5.36
C TRP A 80 12.97 -8.67 6.44
N LEU A 81 12.00 -8.51 7.34
CA LEU A 81 11.71 -9.44 8.44
C LEU A 81 10.35 -10.09 8.22
N ASP A 82 10.35 -11.42 8.14
CA ASP A 82 9.16 -12.25 7.94
C ASP A 82 8.60 -12.74 9.28
N ALA A 83 7.32 -12.49 9.53
CA ALA A 83 6.58 -13.18 10.58
C ALA A 83 6.32 -14.64 10.19
N PRO A 84 6.19 -15.57 11.17
CA PRO A 84 5.85 -16.97 10.90
C PRO A 84 4.63 -17.13 9.98
N LEU A 85 3.61 -16.29 10.19
CA LEU A 85 2.49 -16.14 9.28
C LEU A 85 2.47 -14.71 8.69
N PRO A 86 2.43 -14.55 7.36
CA PRO A 86 2.17 -13.26 6.73
C PRO A 86 0.88 -12.62 7.22
N MET A 87 -0.24 -13.36 7.21
CA MET A 87 -1.53 -12.85 7.65
C MET A 87 -2.44 -13.93 8.26
N ALA A 88 -3.23 -13.53 9.26
CA ALA A 88 -4.34 -14.31 9.79
C ALA A 88 -5.64 -13.47 9.84
N HIS A 89 -6.77 -14.17 9.71
CA HIS A 89 -8.11 -13.63 9.85
C HIS A 89 -8.85 -14.40 10.96
N PRO A 90 -8.83 -13.92 12.22
CA PRO A 90 -9.49 -14.59 13.34
C PRO A 90 -11.01 -14.49 13.25
N PHE A 91 -11.69 -15.48 13.84
CA PHE A 91 -13.13 -15.57 13.99
C PHE A 91 -13.54 -15.50 15.47
N PRO A 92 -14.79 -15.10 15.78
CA PRO A 92 -15.26 -15.04 17.17
C PRO A 92 -15.29 -16.38 17.90
N ASP A 93 -15.21 -17.51 17.19
CA ASP A 93 -15.13 -18.85 17.77
C ASP A 93 -13.72 -19.24 18.27
N GLY A 94 -12.74 -18.32 18.17
CA GLY A 94 -11.37 -18.53 18.59
C GLY A 94 -10.49 -19.24 17.55
N THR A 95 -11.00 -19.49 16.35
CA THR A 95 -10.21 -20.05 15.23
C THR A 95 -9.79 -18.95 14.25
N ALA A 96 -8.96 -19.28 13.25
CA ALA A 96 -8.60 -18.36 12.18
C ALA A 96 -8.57 -19.02 10.80
N ALA A 97 -8.72 -18.20 9.75
CA ALA A 97 -8.24 -18.51 8.41
C ALA A 97 -6.86 -17.89 8.26
N VAL A 98 -5.91 -18.58 7.62
CA VAL A 98 -4.53 -18.08 7.52
C VAL A 98 -4.11 -17.92 6.07
N LEU A 99 -3.33 -16.88 5.81
CA LEU A 99 -2.57 -16.71 4.57
C LEU A 99 -1.09 -16.88 4.90
N SER A 100 -0.59 -18.07 4.63
CA SER A 100 0.82 -18.46 4.81
C SER A 100 1.62 -18.35 3.50
N ARG A 101 2.95 -18.54 3.60
CA ARG A 101 3.82 -18.73 2.41
C ARG A 101 3.58 -20.07 1.71
N SER A 102 2.93 -21.02 2.38
CA SER A 102 2.60 -22.34 1.85
C SER A 102 1.16 -22.39 1.36
N VAL A 103 0.97 -22.63 0.06
CA VAL A 103 -0.38 -22.83 -0.50
C VAL A 103 -1.11 -23.96 0.24
N ALA A 104 -0.40 -25.01 0.64
CA ALA A 104 -0.97 -26.14 1.36
C ALA A 104 -1.48 -25.75 2.75
N GLN A 105 -0.73 -24.98 3.53
CA GLN A 105 -1.12 -24.52 4.87
C GLN A 105 -2.28 -23.53 4.79
N THR A 106 -2.26 -22.58 3.84
CA THR A 106 -3.40 -21.68 3.61
C THR A 106 -4.66 -22.46 3.23
N ALA A 107 -4.55 -23.40 2.29
CA ALA A 107 -5.67 -24.25 1.87
C ALA A 107 -6.23 -25.11 3.02
N ALA A 108 -5.37 -25.56 3.95
CA ALA A 108 -5.78 -26.36 5.09
C ALA A 108 -6.60 -25.58 6.13
N SER A 109 -6.57 -24.24 6.09
CA SER A 109 -7.44 -23.39 6.92
C SER A 109 -8.88 -23.28 6.41
N PHE A 110 -9.17 -23.90 5.26
CA PHE A 110 -10.51 -23.98 4.66
C PHE A 110 -11.04 -25.41 4.69
N GLY A 111 -12.35 -25.58 4.48
CA GLY A 111 -12.98 -26.88 4.34
C GLY A 111 -12.39 -27.70 3.18
N PRO A 112 -12.43 -29.06 3.23
CA PRO A 112 -11.70 -29.93 2.30
C PRO A 112 -11.96 -29.67 0.81
N ARG A 113 -13.21 -29.34 0.46
CA ARG A 113 -13.59 -29.00 -0.93
C ARG A 113 -12.95 -27.69 -1.40
N ASP A 114 -12.91 -26.69 -0.53
CA ASP A 114 -12.43 -25.35 -0.85
C ASP A 114 -10.91 -25.27 -0.82
N ALA A 115 -10.25 -26.11 -0.03
CA ALA A 115 -8.80 -26.34 -0.09
C ALA A 115 -8.35 -26.70 -1.51
N GLY A 116 -9.03 -27.65 -2.16
CA GLY A 116 -8.74 -28.04 -3.55
C GLY A 116 -9.05 -26.94 -4.57
N THR A 117 -10.12 -26.17 -4.35
CA THR A 117 -10.47 -25.04 -5.22
C THR A 117 -9.45 -23.91 -5.12
N TYR A 118 -8.94 -23.64 -3.92
CA TYR A 118 -7.90 -22.65 -3.68
C TYR A 118 -6.60 -23.00 -4.39
N ARG A 119 -6.13 -24.25 -4.24
CA ARG A 119 -4.91 -24.74 -4.90
C ARG A 119 -4.99 -24.57 -6.43
N ARG A 120 -6.09 -25.01 -7.05
CA ARG A 120 -6.32 -24.85 -8.50
C ARG A 120 -6.37 -23.40 -8.97
N LEU A 121 -6.76 -22.47 -8.10
CA LEU A 121 -6.80 -21.04 -8.40
C LEU A 121 -5.41 -20.41 -8.30
N VAL A 122 -4.63 -20.78 -7.28
CA VAL A 122 -3.38 -20.08 -6.90
C VAL A 122 -2.14 -20.71 -7.52
N GLU A 123 -2.00 -22.04 -7.50
CA GLU A 123 -0.76 -22.72 -7.91
C GLU A 123 -0.33 -22.40 -9.34
N PRO A 124 -1.23 -22.40 -10.36
CA PRO A 124 -0.82 -22.08 -11.73
C PRO A 124 -0.34 -20.63 -11.90
N LEU A 125 -0.87 -19.70 -11.11
CA LEU A 125 -0.47 -18.29 -11.15
C LEU A 125 0.83 -18.07 -10.37
N LEU A 126 0.98 -18.76 -9.24
CA LEU A 126 2.14 -18.67 -8.36
C LEU A 126 3.41 -19.21 -9.04
N ALA A 127 3.30 -20.30 -9.81
CA ALA A 127 4.41 -20.87 -10.56
C ALA A 127 5.06 -19.87 -11.53
N HIS A 128 4.30 -18.88 -11.99
CA HIS A 128 4.73 -17.83 -12.92
C HIS A 128 4.75 -16.44 -12.27
N TRP A 129 4.80 -16.36 -10.94
CA TRP A 129 4.60 -15.11 -10.20
C TRP A 129 5.54 -13.98 -10.63
N ASP A 130 6.84 -14.23 -10.80
CA ASP A 130 7.82 -13.18 -11.12
C ASP A 130 7.56 -12.54 -12.50
N THR A 131 7.07 -13.32 -13.45
CA THR A 131 6.67 -12.81 -14.77
C THR A 131 5.31 -12.13 -14.70
N LEU A 132 4.35 -12.74 -13.99
CA LEU A 132 3.00 -12.19 -13.79
C LEU A 132 3.02 -10.83 -13.09
N VAL A 133 3.73 -10.71 -11.96
CA VAL A 133 3.80 -9.45 -11.21
C VAL A 133 4.51 -8.36 -12.02
N ARG A 134 5.52 -8.73 -12.82
CA ARG A 134 6.17 -7.80 -13.74
C ARG A 134 5.21 -7.30 -14.80
N ASP A 135 4.50 -8.21 -15.47
CA ASP A 135 3.57 -7.85 -16.53
C ASP A 135 2.39 -7.03 -15.96
N PHE A 136 1.82 -7.44 -14.82
CA PHE A 136 0.74 -6.75 -14.12
C PHE A 136 1.13 -5.35 -13.63
N MET A 137 2.34 -5.19 -13.07
CA MET A 137 2.83 -3.90 -12.56
C MET A 137 3.47 -3.03 -13.65
N SER A 138 3.63 -3.56 -14.86
CA SER A 138 4.16 -2.83 -16.00
C SER A 138 3.05 -2.08 -16.75
N LEU A 139 3.48 -1.09 -17.53
CA LEU A 139 2.63 -0.28 -18.40
C LEU A 139 1.75 -1.15 -19.33
N PRO A 140 0.41 -1.15 -19.17
CA PRO A 140 -0.47 -2.05 -19.91
C PRO A 140 -0.51 -1.85 -21.43
N LEU A 141 -0.08 -0.69 -21.95
CA LEU A 141 -0.34 -0.29 -23.34
C LEU A 141 0.90 0.10 -24.16
N THR A 142 2.11 0.05 -23.59
CA THR A 142 3.36 0.33 -24.34
C THR A 142 4.47 -0.69 -24.11
N ALA A 143 4.23 -1.70 -23.26
CA ALA A 143 5.12 -2.84 -23.07
C ALA A 143 4.39 -4.11 -23.51
N LEU A 144 4.99 -4.89 -24.42
CA LEU A 144 4.46 -6.21 -24.75
C LEU A 144 4.62 -7.12 -23.52
N PRO A 145 3.56 -7.82 -23.08
CA PRO A 145 3.66 -8.75 -21.95
C PRO A 145 4.64 -9.86 -22.28
N ARG A 146 5.42 -10.30 -21.30
CA ARG A 146 6.39 -11.40 -21.47
C ARG A 146 5.70 -12.76 -21.45
N ASP A 147 4.62 -12.89 -20.69
CA ASP A 147 3.80 -14.10 -20.64
C ASP A 147 2.31 -13.72 -20.80
N PRO A 148 1.86 -13.47 -22.04
CA PRO A 148 0.47 -13.11 -22.32
C PRO A 148 -0.51 -14.20 -21.90
N VAL A 149 -0.11 -15.48 -21.90
CA VAL A 149 -0.98 -16.60 -21.54
C VAL A 149 -1.28 -16.58 -20.04
N THR A 150 -0.25 -16.44 -19.21
CA THR A 150 -0.44 -16.32 -17.76
C THR A 150 -1.18 -15.05 -17.38
N LEU A 151 -0.86 -13.91 -18.02
CA LEU A 151 -1.58 -12.66 -17.79
C LEU A 151 -3.07 -12.78 -18.18
N ALA A 152 -3.39 -13.44 -19.29
CA ALA A 152 -4.78 -13.70 -19.69
C ALA A 152 -5.50 -14.62 -18.70
N ARG A 153 -4.85 -15.69 -18.23
CA ARG A 153 -5.39 -16.58 -17.18
C ARG A 153 -5.65 -15.83 -15.88
N PHE A 154 -4.72 -14.95 -15.48
CA PHE A 154 -4.92 -14.05 -14.35
C PHE A 154 -6.11 -13.12 -14.59
N GLY A 155 -6.23 -12.53 -15.78
CA GLY A 155 -7.35 -11.66 -16.17
C GLY A 155 -8.72 -12.35 -16.09
N LEU A 156 -8.82 -13.62 -16.49
CA LEU A 156 -10.06 -14.41 -16.38
C LEU A 156 -10.52 -14.58 -14.92
N ALA A 157 -9.59 -14.69 -13.99
CA ALA A 157 -9.90 -14.78 -12.56
C ALA A 157 -10.00 -13.40 -11.88
N GLY A 158 -9.26 -12.41 -12.37
CA GLY A 158 -9.03 -11.12 -11.74
C GLY A 158 -9.97 -9.99 -12.17
N LEU A 159 -10.40 -9.96 -13.44
CA LEU A 159 -11.31 -8.92 -13.96
C LEU A 159 -12.72 -8.99 -13.37
N PRO A 160 -13.32 -10.18 -13.14
CA PRO A 160 -14.64 -10.23 -12.52
C PRO A 160 -14.66 -9.67 -11.09
N PRO A 161 -15.81 -9.18 -10.60
CA PRO A 161 -15.95 -8.77 -9.21
C PRO A 161 -15.60 -9.89 -8.22
N SER A 162 -15.03 -9.54 -7.08
CA SER A 162 -14.65 -10.49 -6.03
C SER A 162 -15.84 -11.32 -5.53
N THR A 163 -17.04 -10.73 -5.53
CA THR A 163 -18.30 -11.42 -5.20
C THR A 163 -18.60 -12.58 -6.15
N TRP A 164 -18.11 -12.54 -7.39
CA TRP A 164 -18.28 -13.61 -8.36
C TRP A 164 -17.25 -14.73 -8.14
N LEU A 165 -15.99 -14.38 -7.90
CA LEU A 165 -14.95 -15.35 -7.56
C LEU A 165 -15.29 -16.11 -6.27
N MET A 166 -15.78 -15.40 -5.25
CA MET A 166 -16.19 -15.99 -3.97
C MET A 166 -17.34 -17.00 -4.09
N ARG A 167 -18.18 -16.94 -5.14
CA ARG A 167 -19.25 -17.94 -5.38
C ARG A 167 -18.70 -19.33 -5.69
N ARG A 168 -17.43 -19.45 -6.09
CA ARG A 168 -16.76 -20.74 -6.34
C ARG A 168 -16.46 -21.50 -5.04
N PHE A 169 -16.56 -20.82 -3.91
CA PHE A 169 -16.22 -21.32 -2.59
C PHE A 169 -17.49 -21.43 -1.74
N LYS A 170 -17.59 -22.48 -0.93
CA LYS A 170 -18.70 -22.69 0.01
C LYS A 170 -18.38 -22.16 1.40
N ASP A 171 -17.15 -22.35 1.85
CA ASP A 171 -16.65 -22.01 3.17
C ASP A 171 -16.62 -20.50 3.39
N GLU A 172 -17.21 -20.07 4.48
CA GLU A 172 -17.22 -18.67 4.90
C GLU A 172 -15.82 -18.18 5.28
N ARG A 173 -14.93 -19.09 5.71
CA ARG A 173 -13.54 -18.76 6.05
C ARG A 173 -12.77 -18.20 4.87
N PHE A 174 -12.85 -18.87 3.71
CA PHE A 174 -12.22 -18.37 2.48
C PHE A 174 -12.84 -17.03 2.06
N LYS A 175 -14.17 -16.93 2.04
CA LYS A 175 -14.87 -15.71 1.61
C LYS A 175 -14.48 -14.52 2.48
N THR A 176 -14.39 -14.73 3.78
CA THR A 176 -14.05 -13.68 4.74
C THR A 176 -12.60 -13.24 4.57
N LEU A 177 -11.65 -14.20 4.50
CA LEU A 177 -10.24 -13.89 4.25
C LEU A 177 -10.08 -13.14 2.92
N PHE A 178 -10.71 -13.62 1.84
CA PHE A 178 -10.60 -12.99 0.53
C PHE A 178 -11.26 -11.60 0.49
N ALA A 179 -12.40 -11.41 1.16
CA ALA A 179 -13.03 -10.10 1.31
C ALA A 179 -12.12 -9.12 2.06
N GLY A 180 -11.39 -9.58 3.08
CA GLY A 180 -10.41 -8.77 3.79
C GLY A 180 -9.21 -8.36 2.91
N LEU A 181 -8.71 -9.27 2.06
CA LEU A 181 -7.69 -8.94 1.05
C LEU A 181 -8.18 -7.84 0.09
N VAL A 182 -9.42 -7.95 -0.39
CA VAL A 182 -10.03 -6.92 -1.26
C VAL A 182 -10.29 -5.61 -0.50
N GLY A 183 -10.58 -5.69 0.80
CA GLY A 183 -10.83 -4.53 1.66
C GLY A 183 -9.67 -3.52 1.70
N HIS A 184 -8.44 -3.92 1.33
CA HIS A 184 -7.27 -3.05 1.27
C HIS A 184 -7.42 -1.86 0.29
N VAL A 185 -8.31 -1.96 -0.71
CA VAL A 185 -8.57 -0.85 -1.66
C VAL A 185 -9.75 0.04 -1.28
N MET A 186 -10.33 -0.15 -0.09
CA MET A 186 -11.35 0.74 0.50
C MET A 186 -12.58 0.94 -0.40
N ALA A 187 -12.96 -0.09 -1.16
CA ALA A 187 -14.05 -0.03 -2.13
C ALA A 187 -15.00 -1.22 -1.97
N PRO A 188 -16.23 -1.15 -2.51
CA PRO A 188 -17.16 -2.27 -2.44
C PRO A 188 -16.60 -3.52 -3.12
N LEU A 189 -16.83 -4.68 -2.50
CA LEU A 189 -16.39 -6.00 -3.00
C LEU A 189 -16.92 -6.31 -4.43
N GLY A 190 -18.02 -5.69 -4.83
CA GLY A 190 -18.65 -5.89 -6.15
C GLY A 190 -18.03 -5.09 -7.31
N GLY A 191 -16.95 -4.32 -7.09
CA GLY A 191 -16.32 -3.51 -8.13
C GLY A 191 -15.61 -4.35 -9.22
N VAL A 192 -15.47 -3.78 -10.42
CA VAL A 192 -14.67 -4.37 -11.51
C VAL A 192 -13.22 -4.55 -11.06
N ALA A 193 -12.59 -5.65 -11.45
CA ALA A 193 -11.21 -6.00 -11.16
C ALA A 193 -10.85 -6.14 -9.66
N THR A 194 -11.83 -6.18 -8.76
CA THR A 194 -11.59 -6.39 -7.32
C THR A 194 -11.02 -7.77 -7.01
N SER A 195 -11.33 -8.80 -7.82
CA SER A 195 -10.69 -10.11 -7.67
C SER A 195 -9.18 -10.05 -7.92
N ALA A 196 -8.72 -9.24 -8.87
CA ALA A 196 -7.30 -9.07 -9.15
C ALA A 196 -6.54 -8.55 -7.92
N ILE A 197 -7.13 -7.62 -7.17
CA ILE A 197 -6.56 -7.10 -5.92
C ILE A 197 -6.38 -8.23 -4.91
N GLY A 198 -7.46 -8.96 -4.61
CA GLY A 198 -7.40 -10.07 -3.65
C GLY A 198 -6.39 -11.14 -4.07
N LEU A 199 -6.34 -11.47 -5.36
CA LEU A 199 -5.38 -12.45 -5.90
C LEU A 199 -3.93 -11.97 -5.81
N VAL A 200 -3.63 -10.71 -6.11
CA VAL A 200 -2.26 -10.16 -6.00
C VAL A 200 -1.78 -10.17 -4.55
N PHE A 201 -2.64 -9.82 -3.59
CA PHE A 201 -2.32 -9.91 -2.16
C PHE A 201 -2.12 -11.35 -1.69
N ALA A 202 -2.95 -12.29 -2.16
CA ALA A 202 -2.77 -13.71 -1.86
C ALA A 202 -1.47 -14.27 -2.45
N LEU A 203 -1.21 -14.02 -3.74
CA LEU A 203 -0.04 -14.52 -4.46
C LEU A 203 1.26 -13.93 -3.91
N SER A 204 1.27 -12.64 -3.55
CA SER A 204 2.45 -12.01 -2.94
C SER A 204 2.83 -12.64 -1.60
N ALA A 205 1.85 -13.05 -0.79
CA ALA A 205 2.10 -13.78 0.46
C ALA A 205 2.78 -15.13 0.20
N HIS A 206 2.26 -15.91 -0.74
CA HIS A 206 2.84 -17.21 -1.10
C HIS A 206 4.24 -17.07 -1.68
N ALA A 207 4.47 -16.06 -2.51
CA ALA A 207 5.74 -15.89 -3.19
C ALA A 207 6.85 -15.43 -2.24
N ARG A 208 6.62 -14.38 -1.44
CA ARG A 208 7.66 -13.72 -0.63
C ARG A 208 7.18 -13.19 0.72
N GLY A 209 5.98 -13.57 1.16
CA GLY A 209 5.46 -13.12 2.44
C GLY A 209 5.02 -11.65 2.46
N TRP A 210 4.64 -11.19 3.65
CA TRP A 210 4.22 -9.82 3.96
C TRP A 210 5.16 -9.24 5.02
N PRO A 211 6.44 -9.01 4.67
CA PRO A 211 7.44 -8.64 5.65
C PRO A 211 7.26 -7.19 6.11
N VAL A 212 7.89 -6.89 7.25
CA VAL A 212 8.16 -5.53 7.72
C VAL A 212 9.66 -5.26 7.54
N PRO A 213 10.12 -4.02 7.30
CA PRO A 213 11.54 -3.73 7.24
C PRO A 213 12.09 -3.60 8.66
N ARG A 214 13.32 -4.06 8.89
CA ARG A 214 14.01 -3.83 10.17
C ARG A 214 14.08 -2.32 10.44
N GLY A 215 13.73 -1.91 11.65
CA GLY A 215 13.66 -0.52 12.07
C GLY A 215 12.41 0.22 11.60
N GLY A 216 11.60 -0.36 10.70
CA GLY A 216 10.36 0.21 10.18
C GLY A 216 10.37 0.60 8.71
N SER A 217 9.21 1.08 8.25
CA SER A 217 9.01 1.52 6.86
C SER A 217 9.97 2.60 6.37
N GLN A 218 10.51 3.42 7.27
CA GLN A 218 11.51 4.43 6.96
C GLN A 218 12.74 3.85 6.25
N ALA A 219 13.15 2.62 6.59
CA ALA A 219 14.33 1.96 6.01
C ALA A 219 14.26 1.80 4.49
N ILE A 220 13.06 1.67 3.91
CA ILE A 220 12.88 1.60 2.45
C ILE A 220 13.29 2.93 1.81
N SER A 221 12.82 4.03 2.39
CA SER A 221 13.04 5.37 1.86
C SER A 221 14.48 5.84 2.09
N ASP A 222 15.04 5.50 3.24
CA ASP A 222 16.45 5.78 3.57
C ASP A 222 17.39 5.02 2.63
N ALA A 223 17.13 3.74 2.35
CA ALA A 223 17.94 2.95 1.42
C ALA A 223 17.89 3.52 -0.01
N LEU A 224 16.71 3.97 -0.47
CA LEU A 224 16.57 4.61 -1.78
C LEU A 224 17.28 5.97 -1.83
N ALA A 225 17.16 6.78 -0.78
CA ALA A 225 17.81 8.09 -0.70
C ALA A 225 19.34 7.95 -0.66
N ALA A 226 19.85 7.03 0.17
CA ALA A 226 21.29 6.75 0.24
C ALA A 226 21.84 6.27 -1.11
N TYR A 227 21.11 5.39 -1.80
CA TYR A 227 21.51 4.96 -3.14
C TYR A 227 21.44 6.10 -4.17
N LEU A 228 20.45 6.99 -4.09
CA LEU A 228 20.40 8.18 -4.94
C LEU A 228 21.64 9.07 -4.73
N THR A 229 22.05 9.28 -3.48
CA THR A 229 23.24 10.06 -3.16
C THR A 229 24.52 9.39 -3.66
N ASP A 230 24.66 8.07 -3.54
CA ASP A 230 25.80 7.32 -4.11
C ASP A 230 25.91 7.48 -5.64
N LEU A 231 24.76 7.58 -6.32
CA LEU A 231 24.69 7.86 -7.76
C LEU A 231 24.93 9.33 -8.12
N GLY A 232 25.20 10.21 -7.15
CA GLY A 232 25.43 11.64 -7.35
C GLY A 232 24.16 12.50 -7.43
N GLY A 233 23.00 11.95 -7.07
CA GLY A 233 21.75 12.73 -6.97
C GLY A 233 21.67 13.55 -5.69
N ALA A 234 20.98 14.69 -5.74
CA ALA A 234 20.76 15.56 -4.60
C ALA A 234 19.36 15.37 -3.98
N VAL A 235 19.27 15.42 -2.66
CA VAL A 235 18.00 15.40 -1.90
C VAL A 235 17.92 16.67 -1.07
N HIS A 236 16.85 17.44 -1.27
CA HIS A 236 16.56 18.68 -0.56
C HIS A 236 15.29 18.49 0.27
N THR A 237 15.42 18.44 1.59
CA THR A 237 14.30 18.43 2.54
C THR A 237 13.92 19.86 2.93
N ASP A 238 12.83 20.01 3.69
CA ASP A 238 12.34 21.31 4.18
C ASP A 238 12.06 22.32 3.06
N TYR A 239 11.74 21.83 1.85
CA TYR A 239 11.49 22.65 0.68
C TYR A 239 10.13 22.33 0.07
N GLU A 240 9.12 23.12 0.46
CA GLU A 240 7.78 23.02 -0.13
C GLU A 240 7.74 23.72 -1.49
N VAL A 241 7.62 22.93 -2.56
CA VAL A 241 7.43 23.43 -3.92
C VAL A 241 5.98 23.94 -4.07
N LYS A 242 5.80 25.25 -4.23
CA LYS A 242 4.48 25.87 -4.37
C LYS A 242 4.12 26.17 -5.82
N ARG A 243 5.13 26.45 -6.65
CA ARG A 243 5.01 26.73 -8.09
C ARG A 243 6.15 26.06 -8.84
N LEU A 244 5.92 25.78 -10.12
CA LEU A 244 6.95 25.17 -10.98
C LEU A 244 8.22 26.05 -11.08
N ASP A 245 8.06 27.37 -11.07
CA ASP A 245 9.16 28.35 -11.12
C ASP A 245 10.00 28.39 -9.84
N ASP A 246 9.55 27.76 -8.75
CA ASP A 246 10.34 27.62 -7.52
C ASP A 246 11.41 26.53 -7.65
N LEU A 247 11.45 25.78 -8.77
CA LEU A 247 12.40 24.70 -9.02
C LEU A 247 13.57 25.16 -9.89
N PRO A 248 14.76 24.57 -9.72
CA PRO A 248 15.89 24.87 -10.60
C PRO A 248 15.58 24.45 -12.05
N PRO A 249 16.14 25.14 -13.06
CA PRO A 249 15.93 24.79 -14.46
C PRO A 249 16.35 23.35 -14.77
N ALA A 250 15.39 22.56 -15.26
CA ALA A 250 15.58 21.17 -15.63
C ALA A 250 14.91 20.82 -16.96
N ARG A 251 15.41 19.77 -17.61
CA ARG A 251 14.82 19.23 -18.86
C ARG A 251 13.53 18.44 -18.61
N ALA A 252 13.35 17.90 -17.40
CA ALA A 252 12.13 17.22 -16.96
C ALA A 252 11.82 17.47 -15.47
N TYR A 253 10.53 17.54 -15.13
CA TYR A 253 10.01 17.67 -13.77
C TYR A 253 9.06 16.50 -13.49
N VAL A 254 9.31 15.74 -12.43
CA VAL A 254 8.59 14.49 -12.12
C VAL A 254 7.92 14.62 -10.76
N PHE A 255 6.59 14.59 -10.73
CA PHE A 255 5.82 14.82 -9.51
C PHE A 255 5.36 13.51 -8.88
N ASP A 256 5.86 13.21 -7.67
CA ASP A 256 5.30 12.21 -6.75
C ASP A 256 4.24 12.86 -5.84
N THR A 257 3.30 13.57 -6.47
CA THR A 257 2.22 14.30 -5.79
C THR A 257 0.84 13.82 -6.25
N SER A 258 -0.20 14.23 -5.53
CA SER A 258 -1.57 14.05 -5.97
C SER A 258 -1.85 14.85 -7.26
N PRO A 259 -2.81 14.42 -8.10
CA PRO A 259 -3.15 15.15 -9.32
C PRO A 259 -3.60 16.59 -9.05
N SER A 260 -4.30 16.84 -7.94
CA SER A 260 -4.70 18.20 -7.55
C SER A 260 -3.51 19.07 -7.12
N ALA A 261 -2.54 18.50 -6.39
CA ALA A 261 -1.31 19.22 -6.05
C ALA A 261 -0.48 19.53 -7.30
N LEU A 262 -0.35 18.58 -8.22
CA LEU A 262 0.32 18.79 -9.50
C LEU A 262 -0.36 19.88 -10.33
N ALA A 263 -1.69 19.83 -10.48
CA ALA A 263 -2.43 20.86 -11.22
C ALA A 263 -2.20 22.27 -10.64
N ARG A 264 -2.19 22.38 -9.31
CA ARG A 264 -1.93 23.65 -8.62
C ARG A 264 -0.50 24.16 -8.85
N ILE A 265 0.51 23.30 -8.66
CA ILE A 265 1.93 23.70 -8.74
C ILE A 265 2.34 24.00 -10.18
N ALA A 266 1.91 23.19 -11.14
CA ALA A 266 2.27 23.32 -12.56
C ALA A 266 1.30 24.18 -13.38
N GLY A 267 0.25 24.73 -12.76
CA GLY A 267 -0.69 25.64 -13.43
C GLY A 267 -1.59 24.97 -14.49
N PHE A 268 -2.00 23.71 -14.28
CA PHE A 268 -2.83 22.97 -15.25
C PHE A 268 -4.34 23.25 -15.14
N GLY A 269 -4.77 24.18 -14.28
CA GLY A 269 -6.17 24.50 -14.07
C GLY A 269 -7.01 23.25 -13.76
N ASP A 270 -8.12 23.09 -14.48
CA ASP A 270 -9.07 21.99 -14.27
C ASP A 270 -8.68 20.67 -14.93
N HIS A 271 -7.44 20.52 -15.42
CA HIS A 271 -7.01 19.31 -16.12
C HIS A 271 -7.32 18.03 -15.33
N TYR A 272 -7.18 18.05 -14.00
CA TYR A 272 -7.49 16.91 -13.12
C TYR A 272 -8.81 17.04 -12.32
N ALA A 273 -9.71 17.97 -12.67
CA ALA A 273 -10.96 18.21 -11.92
C ALA A 273 -11.89 16.97 -11.82
N GLY A 274 -11.83 16.06 -12.80
CA GLY A 274 -12.59 14.80 -12.77
C GLY A 274 -11.95 13.67 -11.97
N TYR A 275 -10.76 13.87 -11.38
CA TYR A 275 -10.08 12.86 -10.59
C TYR A 275 -10.70 12.74 -9.20
N ARG A 276 -11.18 11.55 -8.84
CA ARG A 276 -11.87 11.34 -7.56
C ARG A 276 -10.94 10.74 -6.52
N TYR A 277 -10.88 11.35 -5.35
CA TYR A 277 -10.27 10.74 -4.17
C TYR A 277 -11.26 9.77 -3.50
N GLY A 278 -10.72 8.68 -2.96
CA GLY A 278 -11.49 7.60 -2.33
C GLY A 278 -11.79 7.86 -0.86
N PRO A 279 -12.37 6.88 -0.16
CA PRO A 279 -12.53 6.96 1.28
C PRO A 279 -11.21 7.20 2.03
N GLY A 280 -11.32 7.76 3.23
CA GLY A 280 -10.20 7.95 4.13
C GLY A 280 -10.02 6.79 5.09
N VAL A 281 -9.03 6.93 5.98
CA VAL A 281 -8.78 6.00 7.08
C VAL A 281 -8.82 6.72 8.42
N PHE A 282 -9.23 6.00 9.46
CA PHE A 282 -8.99 6.36 10.85
C PHE A 282 -8.03 5.32 11.43
N LYS A 283 -6.84 5.78 11.85
CA LYS A 283 -5.74 4.93 12.29
C LYS A 283 -5.42 5.18 13.76
N ILE A 284 -5.04 4.11 14.45
CA ILE A 284 -4.62 4.14 15.84
C ILE A 284 -3.32 3.35 15.98
N ASP A 285 -2.31 4.00 16.54
CA ASP A 285 -1.01 3.44 16.90
C ASP A 285 -0.94 3.24 18.41
N TYR A 286 -0.60 2.04 18.87
CA TYR A 286 -0.63 1.63 20.26
C TYR A 286 0.78 1.24 20.75
N ALA A 287 1.18 1.80 21.89
CA ALA A 287 2.22 1.22 22.74
C ALA A 287 1.57 0.22 23.70
N LEU A 288 2.08 -1.01 23.75
CA LEU A 288 1.49 -2.12 24.51
C LEU A 288 2.44 -2.70 25.57
N ASP A 289 1.87 -3.09 26.71
CA ASP A 289 2.49 -3.85 27.79
C ASP A 289 2.44 -5.37 27.52
N GLY A 290 3.07 -5.78 26.42
CA GLY A 290 3.09 -7.15 25.94
C GLY A 290 2.35 -7.35 24.61
N PRO A 291 2.31 -8.59 24.10
CA PRO A 291 1.68 -8.89 22.83
C PRO A 291 0.15 -8.76 22.91
N VAL A 292 -0.50 -8.56 21.76
CA VAL A 292 -1.96 -8.55 21.68
C VAL A 292 -2.51 -9.93 22.08
N PRO A 293 -3.46 -10.02 23.03
CA PRO A 293 -3.95 -11.28 23.56
C PRO A 293 -5.00 -11.94 22.64
N TRP A 294 -4.67 -12.15 21.36
CA TRP A 294 -5.60 -12.77 20.41
C TRP A 294 -6.12 -14.11 20.91
N THR A 295 -7.43 -14.35 20.79
CA THR A 295 -8.05 -15.63 21.10
C THR A 295 -7.54 -16.72 20.16
N ALA A 296 -7.43 -16.43 18.87
CA ALA A 296 -6.92 -17.36 17.87
C ALA A 296 -5.38 -17.47 17.96
N PRO A 297 -4.81 -18.68 18.15
CA PRO A 297 -3.37 -18.87 18.24
C PRO A 297 -2.60 -18.41 17.00
N GLU A 298 -3.16 -18.60 15.81
CA GLU A 298 -2.53 -18.23 14.54
C GLU A 298 -2.30 -16.71 14.46
N ALA A 299 -3.25 -15.91 14.95
CA ALA A 299 -3.16 -14.46 14.96
C ALA A 299 -2.03 -13.92 15.86
N ARG A 300 -1.60 -14.68 16.88
CA ARG A 300 -0.45 -14.32 17.75
C ARG A 300 0.89 -14.38 17.03
N THR A 301 0.96 -15.12 15.93
CA THR A 301 2.19 -15.31 15.14
C THR A 301 2.12 -14.63 13.76
N ALA A 302 1.00 -13.97 13.46
CA ALA A 302 0.79 -13.31 12.19
C ALA A 302 1.32 -11.89 12.19
N GLY A 303 2.10 -11.51 11.17
CA GLY A 303 2.57 -10.15 11.01
C GLY A 303 1.41 -9.17 10.80
N THR A 304 0.41 -9.55 10.01
CA THR A 304 -0.82 -8.79 9.78
C THR A 304 -2.04 -9.55 10.27
N VAL A 305 -2.99 -8.88 10.92
CA VAL A 305 -4.27 -9.46 11.33
C VAL A 305 -5.43 -8.62 10.75
N GLN A 306 -6.34 -9.28 10.06
CA GLN A 306 -7.54 -8.66 9.47
C GLN A 306 -8.77 -8.99 10.33
N ILE A 307 -9.57 -7.98 10.66
CA ILE A 307 -10.70 -8.12 11.59
C ILE A 307 -12.00 -7.79 10.89
N GLY A 308 -12.88 -8.77 10.85
CA GLY A 308 -14.27 -8.67 10.40
C GLY A 308 -14.94 -10.03 10.52
N ALA A 309 -16.17 -10.11 11.02
CA ALA A 309 -16.76 -11.40 11.38
C ALA A 309 -17.13 -12.30 10.19
N SER A 310 -17.41 -11.70 9.03
CA SER A 310 -17.81 -12.40 7.82
C SER A 310 -17.58 -11.54 6.58
N HIS A 311 -17.60 -12.15 5.39
CA HIS A 311 -17.50 -11.40 4.13
C HIS A 311 -18.66 -10.40 3.97
N THR A 312 -19.82 -10.70 4.57
CA THR A 312 -21.00 -9.81 4.55
C THR A 312 -20.80 -8.62 5.49
N GLU A 313 -20.28 -8.82 6.69
CA GLU A 313 -19.96 -7.72 7.62
C GLU A 313 -18.91 -6.77 7.00
N ILE A 314 -17.86 -7.34 6.39
CA ILE A 314 -16.84 -6.58 5.66
C ILE A 314 -17.47 -5.79 4.51
N GLY A 315 -18.28 -6.45 3.69
CA GLY A 315 -18.97 -5.82 2.56
C GLY A 315 -19.90 -4.67 2.98
N THR A 316 -20.60 -4.81 4.10
CA THR A 316 -21.45 -3.76 4.69
C THR A 316 -20.62 -2.57 5.16
N ALA A 317 -19.53 -2.81 5.90
CA ALA A 317 -18.64 -1.74 6.35
C ALA A 317 -18.02 -0.96 5.18
N LEU A 318 -17.55 -1.67 4.14
CA LEU A 318 -17.00 -1.04 2.93
C LEU A 318 -18.04 -0.22 2.17
N ARG A 319 -19.30 -0.68 2.11
CA ARG A 319 -20.40 0.06 1.45
C ARG A 319 -20.80 1.32 2.23
N ALA A 320 -20.92 1.21 3.55
CA ALA A 320 -21.24 2.35 4.42
C ALA A 320 -20.27 3.51 4.19
N VAL A 321 -18.98 3.19 4.12
CA VAL A 321 -17.92 4.18 3.93
C VAL A 321 -17.87 4.72 2.49
N SER A 322 -17.89 3.84 1.48
CA SER A 322 -17.60 4.23 0.09
C SER A 322 -18.82 4.69 -0.71
N ARG A 323 -20.04 4.43 -0.23
CA ARG A 323 -21.29 4.76 -0.94
C ARG A 323 -22.28 5.56 -0.11
N GLU A 324 -22.36 5.28 1.19
CA GLU A 324 -23.36 5.91 2.07
C GLU A 324 -22.79 7.12 2.83
N GLY A 325 -21.47 7.35 2.79
CA GLY A 325 -20.83 8.46 3.48
C GLY A 325 -20.90 8.35 5.00
N ARG A 326 -20.97 7.11 5.53
CA ARG A 326 -21.16 6.84 6.96
C ARG A 326 -20.03 5.96 7.53
N ALA A 327 -19.54 6.32 8.71
CA ALA A 327 -18.61 5.48 9.46
C ALA A 327 -19.31 4.21 9.99
N PRO A 328 -18.67 3.03 9.93
CA PRO A 328 -19.29 1.77 10.33
C PRO A 328 -19.20 1.53 11.84
N ASP A 329 -20.29 1.04 12.46
CA ASP A 329 -20.29 0.65 13.88
C ASP A 329 -19.41 -0.58 14.16
N ARG A 330 -19.27 -1.44 13.15
CA ARG A 330 -18.37 -2.59 13.12
C ARG A 330 -17.37 -2.41 11.97
N PRO A 331 -16.29 -1.65 12.17
CA PRO A 331 -15.31 -1.44 11.12
C PRO A 331 -14.64 -2.76 10.74
N PHE A 332 -14.47 -2.98 9.43
CA PHE A 332 -13.41 -3.86 8.96
C PHE A 332 -12.07 -3.18 9.27
N MET A 333 -11.17 -3.89 9.95
CA MET A 333 -9.88 -3.35 10.35
C MET A 333 -8.73 -4.19 9.79
N ILE A 334 -7.66 -3.50 9.45
CA ILE A 334 -6.37 -4.12 9.11
C ILE A 334 -5.37 -3.67 10.16
N THR A 335 -4.57 -4.60 10.65
CA THR A 335 -3.66 -4.38 11.78
C THR A 335 -2.33 -5.06 11.53
N VAL A 336 -1.23 -4.55 12.11
CA VAL A 336 0.11 -5.14 11.97
C VAL A 336 0.84 -5.16 13.31
N GLN A 337 1.64 -6.20 13.53
CA GLN A 337 2.37 -6.50 14.76
C GLN A 337 3.89 -6.56 14.50
N PRO A 338 4.57 -5.44 14.21
CA PRO A 338 5.96 -5.48 13.76
C PRO A 338 6.95 -5.94 14.87
N SER A 339 6.65 -5.67 16.15
CA SER A 339 7.46 -6.12 17.28
C SER A 339 7.53 -7.64 17.44
N LEU A 340 6.72 -8.43 16.72
CA LEU A 340 6.85 -9.89 16.73
C LEU A 340 8.18 -10.36 16.12
N VAL A 341 8.73 -9.59 15.19
CA VAL A 341 9.95 -9.96 14.44
C VAL A 341 11.05 -8.91 14.53
N ASP A 342 10.71 -7.69 14.95
CA ASP A 342 11.65 -6.59 15.08
C ASP A 342 11.68 -6.03 16.51
N PRO A 343 12.66 -6.44 17.34
CA PRO A 343 12.77 -5.95 18.71
C PRO A 343 13.17 -4.47 18.77
N THR A 344 13.58 -3.84 17.67
CA THR A 344 13.95 -2.41 17.65
C THR A 344 12.74 -1.47 17.65
N ARG A 345 11.53 -2.02 17.56
CA ARG A 345 10.28 -1.26 17.46
C ARG A 345 9.72 -0.79 18.80
N ALA A 346 10.07 -1.48 19.89
CA ALA A 346 9.56 -1.20 21.23
C ALA A 346 10.61 -1.57 22.29
N PRO A 347 10.54 -1.03 23.51
CA PRO A 347 11.36 -1.49 24.63
C PRO A 347 11.17 -2.97 24.94
N GLU A 348 12.13 -3.58 25.64
CA GLU A 348 12.09 -5.00 26.00
C GLU A 348 10.79 -5.39 26.73
N GLY A 349 10.18 -6.49 26.29
CA GLY A 349 8.89 -6.98 26.82
C GLY A 349 7.66 -6.17 26.39
N LYS A 350 7.83 -5.08 25.65
CA LYS A 350 6.76 -4.22 25.14
C LYS A 350 6.56 -4.45 23.64
N HIS A 351 5.42 -4.00 23.12
CA HIS A 351 5.11 -4.14 21.69
C HIS A 351 4.53 -2.83 21.14
N VAL A 352 4.76 -2.58 19.85
CA VAL A 352 3.91 -1.67 19.08
C VAL A 352 2.89 -2.47 18.28
N PHE A 353 1.70 -1.89 18.16
CA PHE A 353 0.60 -2.43 17.38
C PHE A 353 -0.12 -1.27 16.73
N TRP A 354 -0.56 -1.41 15.49
CA TRP A 354 -1.43 -0.41 14.90
C TRP A 354 -2.59 -1.06 14.19
N ALA A 355 -3.70 -0.33 14.14
CA ALA A 355 -4.93 -0.71 13.48
C ALA A 355 -5.47 0.47 12.70
N TYR A 356 -6.09 0.22 11.55
CA TYR A 356 -6.91 1.23 10.88
C TYR A 356 -8.24 0.66 10.43
N GLY A 357 -9.26 1.50 10.49
CA GLY A 357 -10.56 1.29 9.86
C GLY A 357 -10.76 2.29 8.71
N HIS A 358 -11.71 1.98 7.84
CA HIS A 358 -12.10 2.89 6.76
C HIS A 358 -13.18 3.87 7.24
N VAL A 359 -13.09 5.12 6.79
CA VAL A 359 -14.06 6.19 7.06
C VAL A 359 -14.33 6.98 5.78
N PRO A 360 -15.46 7.71 5.68
CA PRO A 360 -15.73 8.55 4.51
C PRO A 360 -14.60 9.54 4.23
N ASN A 361 -14.46 9.95 2.97
CA ASN A 361 -13.47 10.97 2.59
C ASN A 361 -13.75 12.28 3.37
N GLY A 362 -12.73 12.82 4.04
CA GLY A 362 -12.85 14.06 4.82
C GLY A 362 -13.69 13.93 6.09
N TRP A 363 -13.97 12.71 6.57
CA TRP A 363 -14.73 12.49 7.79
C TRP A 363 -14.02 13.06 9.03
N SER A 364 -14.79 13.60 9.97
CA SER A 364 -14.28 14.39 11.11
C SER A 364 -14.68 13.84 12.49
N GLY A 365 -15.12 12.58 12.57
CA GLY A 365 -15.45 11.93 13.85
C GLY A 365 -14.29 11.15 14.46
N ASP A 366 -14.60 10.40 15.52
CA ASP A 366 -13.66 9.51 16.21
C ASP A 366 -14.14 8.05 16.13
N LEU A 367 -13.30 7.17 15.57
CA LEU A 367 -13.61 5.74 15.42
C LEU A 367 -12.99 4.87 16.53
N THR A 368 -12.31 5.48 17.51
CA THR A 368 -11.53 4.79 18.56
C THR A 368 -12.35 3.74 19.30
N ASP A 369 -13.49 4.13 19.86
CA ASP A 369 -14.31 3.20 20.65
C ASP A 369 -14.85 2.04 19.80
N ALA A 370 -15.22 2.30 18.54
CA ALA A 370 -15.71 1.26 17.64
C ALA A 370 -14.59 0.26 17.28
N MET A 371 -13.38 0.76 17.02
CA MET A 371 -12.21 -0.07 16.72
C MET A 371 -11.78 -0.89 17.93
N GLU A 372 -11.67 -0.30 19.11
CA GLU A 372 -11.28 -1.04 20.31
C GLU A 372 -12.35 -2.06 20.74
N ARG A 373 -13.64 -1.75 20.56
CA ARG A 373 -14.71 -2.76 20.77
C ARG A 373 -14.58 -3.91 19.80
N GLN A 374 -14.16 -3.66 18.56
CA GLN A 374 -13.85 -4.75 17.63
C GLN A 374 -12.64 -5.55 18.11
N LEU A 375 -11.54 -4.90 18.51
CA LEU A 375 -10.34 -5.59 19.01
C LEU A 375 -10.67 -6.50 20.19
N GLU A 376 -11.42 -6.03 21.19
CA GLU A 376 -11.82 -6.84 22.35
C GLU A 376 -12.63 -8.10 22.00
N ARG A 377 -13.40 -8.09 20.89
CA ARG A 377 -14.13 -9.29 20.44
C ARG A 377 -13.20 -10.42 20.03
N TYR A 378 -11.99 -10.11 19.58
CA TYR A 378 -11.02 -11.07 19.05
C TYR A 378 -9.77 -11.21 19.92
N ALA A 379 -9.51 -10.26 20.81
CA ALA A 379 -8.42 -10.22 21.77
C ALA A 379 -8.90 -9.65 23.13
N PRO A 380 -9.68 -10.43 23.90
CA PRO A 380 -10.15 -9.99 25.22
C PRO A 380 -9.00 -9.59 26.14
N GLY A 381 -9.12 -8.41 26.77
CA GLY A 381 -8.08 -7.81 27.61
C GLY A 381 -7.06 -6.99 26.81
N PHE A 382 -7.37 -6.64 25.56
CA PHE A 382 -6.52 -5.77 24.74
C PHE A 382 -6.34 -4.40 25.39
N ARG A 383 -7.41 -3.76 25.87
CA ARG A 383 -7.35 -2.43 26.48
C ARG A 383 -6.47 -2.39 27.71
N ASP A 384 -6.45 -3.45 28.50
CA ASP A 384 -5.59 -3.56 29.69
C ASP A 384 -4.09 -3.58 29.33
N ARG A 385 -3.75 -3.86 28.07
CA ARG A 385 -2.38 -3.81 27.55
C ARG A 385 -1.99 -2.44 27.02
N VAL A 386 -2.91 -1.51 26.82
CA VAL A 386 -2.61 -0.22 26.18
C VAL A 386 -1.91 0.71 27.16
N LEU A 387 -0.65 1.03 26.89
CA LEU A 387 0.14 2.02 27.64
C LEU A 387 -0.14 3.43 27.14
N ALA A 388 -0.23 3.59 25.82
CA ALA A 388 -0.54 4.85 25.16
C ALA A 388 -1.09 4.59 23.75
N ARG A 389 -1.88 5.53 23.23
CA ARG A 389 -2.40 5.49 21.86
C ARG A 389 -2.25 6.85 21.18
N ALA A 390 -1.99 6.83 19.88
CA ALA A 390 -2.02 7.99 19.00
C ALA A 390 -3.04 7.75 17.90
N THR A 391 -3.98 8.68 17.73
CA THR A 391 -5.04 8.59 16.73
C THR A 391 -4.75 9.53 15.56
N ALA A 392 -5.15 9.12 14.35
CA ALA A 392 -5.07 9.94 13.15
C ALA A 392 -6.30 9.67 12.27
N GLY A 393 -7.19 10.66 12.18
CA GLY A 393 -8.29 10.66 11.25
C GLY A 393 -7.90 11.29 9.91
N PRO A 394 -8.88 11.47 9.00
CA PRO A 394 -8.65 12.04 7.67
C PRO A 394 -7.89 13.37 7.65
N ALA A 395 -8.15 14.27 8.61
CA ALA A 395 -7.49 15.58 8.68
C ALA A 395 -6.01 15.44 9.09
N GLU A 396 -5.72 14.63 10.11
CA GLU A 396 -4.36 14.36 10.56
C GLU A 396 -3.54 13.65 9.48
N MET A 397 -4.15 12.70 8.77
CA MET A 397 -3.51 12.01 7.64
C MET A 397 -3.16 13.00 6.52
N ALA A 398 -4.07 13.90 6.15
CA ALA A 398 -3.82 14.92 5.13
C ALA A 398 -2.74 15.94 5.55
N ALA A 399 -2.68 16.32 6.83
CA ALA A 399 -1.65 17.22 7.36
C ALA A 399 -0.25 16.58 7.38
N ARG A 400 -0.20 15.26 7.63
CA ARG A 400 1.04 14.48 7.56
C ARG A 400 1.56 14.36 6.13
N ASN A 401 0.69 14.06 5.18
CA ASN A 401 1.05 13.92 3.77
C ASN A 401 -0.04 14.51 2.88
N ALA A 402 0.31 15.57 2.14
CA ALA A 402 -0.61 16.29 1.27
C ALA A 402 -1.21 15.43 0.13
N ASN A 403 -0.65 14.25 -0.14
CA ASN A 403 -1.22 13.28 -1.07
C ASN A 403 -2.45 12.55 -0.50
N TYR A 404 -2.66 12.56 0.82
CA TYR A 404 -3.80 11.92 1.48
C TYR A 404 -5.02 12.83 1.53
N VAL A 405 -5.49 13.25 0.34
CA VAL A 405 -6.63 14.16 0.20
C VAL A 405 -7.88 13.55 0.84
N GLY A 406 -8.37 14.17 1.91
CA GLY A 406 -9.51 13.66 2.69
C GLY A 406 -9.22 12.33 3.39
N GLY A 407 -7.95 12.04 3.71
CA GLY A 407 -7.52 10.81 4.37
C GLY A 407 -7.27 9.63 3.44
N ASP A 408 -7.41 9.81 2.11
CA ASP A 408 -7.24 8.74 1.12
C ASP A 408 -5.77 8.32 0.95
N ILE A 409 -5.37 7.23 1.62
CA ILE A 409 -4.02 6.68 1.55
C ILE A 409 -3.68 6.04 0.19
N ALA A 410 -4.67 5.82 -0.67
CA ALA A 410 -4.47 5.30 -2.03
C ALA A 410 -4.28 6.42 -3.07
N CYS A 411 -4.44 7.69 -2.68
CA CYS A 411 -4.37 8.88 -3.53
C CYS A 411 -5.20 8.73 -4.81
N GLY A 412 -6.41 8.17 -4.69
CA GLY A 412 -7.32 7.92 -5.79
C GLY A 412 -8.31 6.79 -5.51
N ALA A 413 -9.60 7.08 -5.70
CA ALA A 413 -10.68 6.13 -5.50
C ALA A 413 -10.52 4.87 -6.37
N ALA A 414 -10.71 3.70 -5.77
CA ALA A 414 -10.90 2.43 -6.48
C ALA A 414 -12.37 2.29 -6.98
N SER A 415 -12.86 3.32 -7.68
CA SER A 415 -14.24 3.40 -8.18
C SER A 415 -14.31 3.26 -9.70
N GLY A 416 -15.22 2.42 -10.20
CA GLY A 416 -15.39 2.17 -11.63
C GLY A 416 -14.09 1.69 -12.29
N LEU A 417 -13.71 2.33 -13.40
CA LEU A 417 -12.45 2.04 -14.10
C LEU A 417 -11.27 2.90 -13.64
N GLN A 418 -11.44 3.81 -12.67
CA GLN A 418 -10.38 4.74 -12.28
C GLN A 418 -9.15 4.01 -11.73
N LEU A 419 -9.33 2.89 -11.02
CA LEU A 419 -8.19 2.10 -10.55
C LEU A 419 -7.25 1.68 -11.69
N LEU A 420 -7.81 1.32 -12.85
CA LEU A 420 -7.07 0.84 -14.03
C LEU A 420 -6.59 1.98 -14.93
N LEU A 421 -7.36 3.06 -15.02
CA LEU A 421 -7.17 4.17 -15.96
C LEU A 421 -6.75 5.48 -15.29
N ARG A 422 -6.19 5.41 -14.07
CA ARG A 422 -5.68 6.59 -13.34
C ARG A 422 -4.40 7.13 -14.01
N PRO A 423 -4.10 8.45 -13.92
CA PRO A 423 -4.98 9.51 -13.45
C PRO A 423 -6.02 9.92 -14.50
N LYS A 424 -5.79 9.57 -15.77
CA LYS A 424 -6.66 9.84 -16.93
C LYS A 424 -6.65 8.64 -17.88
N PRO A 425 -7.72 8.42 -18.66
CA PRO A 425 -7.76 7.36 -19.66
C PRO A 425 -6.83 7.71 -20.84
N THR A 426 -5.58 7.27 -20.77
CA THR A 426 -4.56 7.52 -21.79
C THR A 426 -3.58 6.33 -21.90
N LEU A 427 -2.95 6.20 -23.07
CA LEU A 427 -1.84 5.25 -23.29
C LEU A 427 -0.54 5.69 -22.61
N PHE A 428 -0.46 6.96 -22.20
CA PHE A 428 0.73 7.60 -21.63
C PHE A 428 0.44 8.16 -20.22
N PRO A 429 0.14 7.33 -19.21
CA PRO A 429 -0.43 7.76 -17.93
C PRO A 429 0.50 8.60 -17.05
N TYR A 430 1.80 8.66 -17.37
CA TYR A 430 2.79 9.47 -16.66
C TYR A 430 3.05 10.83 -17.31
N HIS A 431 2.56 11.05 -18.54
CA HIS A 431 2.70 12.33 -19.23
C HIS A 431 1.61 13.30 -18.79
N THR A 432 1.91 14.59 -18.87
CA THR A 432 0.97 15.69 -18.58
C THR A 432 0.85 16.60 -19.81
N PRO A 433 -0.05 17.60 -19.80
CA PRO A 433 -0.15 18.56 -20.91
C PRO A 433 1.15 19.30 -21.21
N HIS A 434 2.00 19.51 -20.20
CA HIS A 434 3.32 20.11 -20.40
C HIS A 434 4.35 19.01 -20.73
N PRO A 435 5.08 19.10 -21.86
CA PRO A 435 5.91 18.01 -22.36
C PRO A 435 7.18 17.74 -21.54
N ALA A 436 7.52 18.63 -20.60
CA ALA A 436 8.58 18.44 -19.62
C ALA A 436 8.08 18.04 -18.23
N VAL A 437 6.77 17.96 -17.99
CA VAL A 437 6.21 17.64 -16.67
C VAL A 437 5.57 16.25 -16.70
N PHE A 438 5.89 15.46 -15.69
CA PHE A 438 5.48 14.06 -15.52
C PHE A 438 4.88 13.85 -14.13
N ILE A 439 4.05 12.83 -13.99
CA ILE A 439 3.50 12.38 -12.71
C ILE A 439 3.93 10.93 -12.45
N CYS A 440 4.26 10.60 -11.20
CA CYS A 440 4.74 9.27 -10.82
C CYS A 440 4.16 8.72 -9.51
N SER A 441 3.13 9.36 -8.95
CA SER A 441 2.56 8.97 -7.66
C SER A 441 1.64 7.75 -7.72
N SER A 442 1.08 7.34 -6.57
CA SER A 442 0.05 6.30 -6.49
C SER A 442 -1.24 6.64 -7.26
N ALA A 443 -1.38 7.89 -7.71
CA ALA A 443 -2.41 8.31 -8.64
C ALA A 443 -2.18 7.83 -10.09
N THR A 444 -1.05 7.19 -10.37
CA THR A 444 -0.72 6.59 -11.67
C THR A 444 -0.65 5.06 -11.56
N PRO A 445 -0.79 4.30 -12.66
CA PRO A 445 -0.67 2.85 -12.64
C PRO A 445 0.75 2.44 -12.21
N PRO A 446 0.94 1.29 -11.55
CA PRO A 446 -0.07 0.27 -11.25
C PRO A 446 -0.98 0.59 -10.07
N GLY A 447 -0.77 1.71 -9.37
CA GLY A 447 -1.68 2.22 -8.36
C GLY A 447 -1.04 2.35 -6.98
N PRO A 448 -1.81 2.14 -5.90
CA PRO A 448 -1.35 2.37 -4.54
C PRO A 448 -0.47 1.25 -4.00
N GLY A 449 0.36 1.58 -3.02
CA GLY A 449 1.26 0.66 -2.31
C GLY A 449 2.71 1.13 -2.33
N VAL A 450 3.50 0.64 -1.37
CA VAL A 450 4.94 0.93 -1.28
C VAL A 450 5.69 -0.07 -2.16
N HIS A 451 5.75 0.21 -3.46
CA HIS A 451 6.41 -0.68 -4.43
C HIS A 451 7.31 0.05 -5.44
N GLY A 452 7.30 1.38 -5.53
CA GLY A 452 8.18 2.15 -6.43
C GLY A 452 7.89 2.03 -7.94
N MET A 453 7.08 1.06 -8.38
CA MET A 453 6.75 0.84 -9.79
C MET A 453 6.20 2.06 -10.54
N SER A 454 5.41 2.94 -9.91
CA SER A 454 4.92 4.16 -10.56
C SER A 454 6.08 5.10 -10.88
N GLY A 455 7.02 5.26 -9.95
CA GLY A 455 8.29 5.94 -10.16
C GLY A 455 9.15 5.33 -11.26
N HIS A 456 9.33 4.01 -11.20
CA HIS A 456 10.11 3.24 -12.18
C HIS A 456 9.56 3.38 -13.61
N ASN A 457 8.24 3.33 -13.78
CA ASN A 457 7.61 3.46 -15.09
C ASN A 457 7.59 4.91 -15.58
N ALA A 458 7.41 5.91 -14.70
CA ALA A 458 7.55 7.32 -15.05
C ALA A 458 8.99 7.66 -15.48
N ALA A 459 10.01 7.12 -14.80
CA ALA A 459 11.41 7.28 -15.19
C ALA A 459 11.69 6.77 -16.61
N LYS A 460 11.02 5.70 -17.06
CA LYS A 460 11.11 5.26 -18.46
C LYS A 460 10.50 6.27 -19.44
N ALA A 461 9.37 6.88 -19.09
CA ALA A 461 8.75 7.92 -19.91
C ALA A 461 9.65 9.15 -20.02
N VAL A 462 10.21 9.60 -18.89
CA VAL A 462 11.20 10.70 -18.83
C VAL A 462 12.43 10.36 -19.66
N TRP A 463 13.01 9.16 -19.49
CA TRP A 463 14.18 8.75 -20.25
C TRP A 463 13.95 8.76 -21.76
N ARG A 464 12.79 8.26 -22.23
CA ARG A 464 12.41 8.31 -23.65
C ARG A 464 12.34 9.75 -24.15
N ARG A 465 11.78 10.67 -23.35
CA ARG A 465 11.70 12.10 -23.67
C ARG A 465 13.07 12.74 -23.77
N LEU A 466 13.93 12.54 -22.76
CA LEU A 466 15.28 13.11 -22.69
C LEU A 466 16.24 12.58 -23.77
N ARG A 467 15.89 11.50 -24.48
CA ARG A 467 16.66 11.00 -25.64
C ARG A 467 16.17 11.54 -26.97
N GLN A 468 14.96 12.06 -27.03
CA GLN A 468 14.37 12.66 -28.24
C GLN A 468 14.70 14.14 -28.37
N THR A 469 15.08 14.78 -27.26
CA THR A 469 15.48 16.19 -27.13
C THR A 469 16.93 16.28 -26.77
#